data_AF-A0A954QCD8-F1
#
_entry.id   AF-A0A954QCD8-F1
#
_cell.length_a   1.000
_cell.length_b   1.000
_cell.length_c   1.000
_cell.angle_alpha   90.00
_cell.angle_beta   90.00
_cell.angle_gamma   90.00
#
_symmetry.space_group_name_H-M   'P 1'
#
loop_
_entity.id
_entity.type
_entity.pdbx_description
1 polymer ?
#
loop_
_entity_poly.entity_id
_entity_poly.type
_entity_poly.pdbx_seq_one_letter_code
_entity_poly.pdbx_strand_id
1 'polypeptide(L)'
;MIHSVRLSQPLANFQPPEDLRSRFWYDDTRQRLCFDGFMSKATFDRLKPLDQSCEYQRVIDELFRICVPEDQAHRAPKVSVMVSALIGIAALCGLLLFVMIR
;
A
#
# COMPACT_ATOMS: atom_id res chain seq x y z
N MET A 1 -14.41 -13.67 5.70
CA MET A 1 -13.33 -13.96 4.73
C MET A 1 -12.11 -13.27 5.30
N ILE A 2 -11.04 -14.03 5.57
CA ILE A 2 -9.88 -13.49 6.27
C ILE A 2 -8.87 -12.95 5.26
N HIS A 3 -8.56 -11.67 5.38
CA HIS A 3 -7.52 -10.99 4.64
C HIS A 3 -6.27 -10.87 5.53
N SER A 4 -5.08 -11.07 4.96
CA SER A 4 -3.83 -10.95 5.72
C SER A 4 -2.75 -10.31 4.87
N VAL A 5 -1.97 -9.41 5.47
CA VAL A 5 -0.80 -8.78 4.84
C VAL A 5 0.45 -9.11 5.66
N ARG A 6 1.54 -9.48 4.97
CA ARG A 6 2.82 -9.76 5.63
C ARG A 6 3.51 -8.47 6.04
N LEU A 7 4.10 -8.51 7.23
CA LEU A 7 5.02 -7.51 7.67
C LEU A 7 6.45 -7.91 7.31
N SER A 8 7.27 -6.92 7.01
CA SER A 8 8.71 -7.05 6.80
C SER A 8 9.46 -7.06 8.12
N GLN A 9 8.84 -6.56 9.19
CA GLN A 9 9.39 -6.45 10.54
C GLN A 9 8.32 -6.78 11.59
N PRO A 10 8.70 -7.35 12.74
CA PRO A 10 7.76 -7.59 13.85
C PRO A 10 7.24 -6.26 14.43
N LEU A 11 5.94 -6.20 14.75
CA LEU A 11 5.41 -5.08 15.54
C LEU A 11 5.64 -5.36 17.02
N ALA A 12 6.59 -4.64 17.62
CA ALA A 12 6.77 -4.69 19.07
C ALA A 12 5.55 -4.05 19.76
N ASN A 13 4.94 -4.76 20.70
CA ASN A 13 3.84 -4.29 21.56
C ASN A 13 2.54 -3.90 20.84
N PHE A 14 2.25 -4.55 19.70
CA PHE A 14 0.99 -4.29 19.00
C PHE A 14 -0.22 -4.79 19.81
N GLN A 15 -1.14 -3.88 20.11
CA GLN A 15 -2.40 -4.20 20.75
C GLN A 15 -3.58 -3.72 19.90
N PRO A 16 -4.39 -4.63 19.33
CA PRO A 16 -5.59 -4.23 18.61
C PRO A 16 -6.62 -3.62 19.57
N PRO A 17 -7.39 -2.60 19.12
CA PRO A 17 -8.49 -2.04 19.89
C PRO A 17 -9.47 -3.14 20.30
N GLU A 18 -10.00 -3.06 21.53
CA GLU A 18 -10.84 -4.12 22.11
C GLU A 18 -12.05 -4.45 21.23
N ASP A 19 -12.74 -3.41 20.73
CA ASP A 19 -13.89 -3.52 19.82
C ASP A 19 -13.58 -4.27 18.52
N LEU A 20 -12.31 -4.27 18.09
CA LEU A 20 -11.87 -4.84 16.82
C LEU A 20 -11.10 -6.15 16.99
N ARG A 21 -10.78 -6.58 18.21
CA ARG A 21 -9.94 -7.76 18.47
C ARG A 21 -10.52 -9.06 17.89
N SER A 22 -11.84 -9.15 17.76
CA SER A 22 -12.52 -10.29 17.12
C SER A 22 -12.34 -10.34 15.61
N ARG A 23 -12.05 -9.20 14.97
CA ARG A 23 -11.94 -9.04 13.52
C ARG A 23 -10.56 -8.61 13.06
N PHE A 24 -9.68 -8.20 13.96
CA PHE A 24 -8.38 -7.63 13.65
C PHE A 24 -7.35 -8.08 14.67
N TRP A 25 -6.33 -8.79 14.19
CA TRP A 25 -5.29 -9.35 15.05
C TRP A 25 -3.95 -9.44 14.31
N TYR A 26 -2.89 -9.54 15.10
CA TYR A 26 -1.55 -9.82 14.61
C TYR A 26 -1.22 -11.29 14.83
N ASP A 27 -0.80 -11.98 13.78
CA ASP A 27 -0.26 -13.33 13.81
C ASP A 27 1.26 -13.24 13.88
N ASP A 28 1.81 -13.39 15.08
CA ASP A 28 3.26 -13.33 15.35
C ASP A 28 4.01 -14.52 14.73
N THR A 29 3.37 -15.69 14.62
CA THR A 29 3.99 -16.90 14.03
C THR A 29 4.27 -16.71 12.55
N ARG A 30 3.37 -16.01 11.85
CA ARG A 30 3.49 -15.76 10.40
C ARG A 30 3.92 -14.34 10.06
N GLN A 31 4.11 -13.49 11.07
CA GLN A 31 4.36 -12.06 10.97
C GLN A 31 3.39 -11.39 10.01
N ARG A 32 2.08 -11.54 10.27
CA ARG A 32 1.01 -10.97 9.43
C ARG A 32 -0.01 -10.21 10.24
N LEU A 33 -0.53 -9.16 9.63
CA LEU A 33 -1.70 -8.45 10.13
C LEU A 33 -2.93 -9.01 9.43
N CYS A 34 -3.90 -9.44 10.22
CA CYS A 34 -5.09 -10.16 9.75
C CYS A 34 -6.35 -9.34 10.04
N PHE A 35 -7.28 -9.37 9.10
CA PHE A 35 -8.59 -8.77 9.24
C PHE A 35 -9.69 -9.68 8.67
N ASP A 36 -10.78 -9.87 9.41
CA ASP A 36 -11.92 -10.68 8.97
C ASP A 36 -13.07 -9.82 8.45
N GLY A 37 -13.41 -10.07 7.18
CA GLY A 37 -14.48 -9.43 6.45
C GLY A 37 -14.08 -8.09 5.84
N PHE A 38 -15.08 -7.25 5.58
CA PHE A 38 -14.88 -5.96 4.92
C PHE A 38 -14.42 -4.89 5.89
N MET A 39 -13.41 -4.12 5.49
CA MET A 39 -12.90 -2.99 6.27
C MET A 39 -13.59 -1.71 5.80
N SER A 40 -14.33 -1.05 6.69
CA SER A 40 -14.91 0.25 6.39
C SER A 40 -13.85 1.35 6.49
N LYS A 41 -14.05 2.47 5.78
CA LYS A 41 -13.16 3.64 5.92
C LYS A 41 -13.08 4.14 7.36
N ALA A 42 -14.19 4.11 8.11
CA ALA A 42 -14.19 4.48 9.52
C ALA A 42 -13.32 3.53 10.38
N THR A 43 -13.32 2.23 10.07
CA THR A 43 -12.43 1.26 10.72
C THR A 43 -10.97 1.57 10.40
N PHE A 44 -10.66 1.82 9.13
CA PHE A 44 -9.32 2.20 8.68
C PHE A 44 -8.83 3.49 9.37
N ASP A 45 -9.66 4.53 9.41
CA ASP A 45 -9.33 5.81 10.06
C ASP A 45 -9.07 5.65 11.57
N ARG A 46 -9.68 4.63 12.21
CA ARG A 46 -9.38 4.24 13.61
C ARG A 46 -8.09 3.44 13.76
N LEU A 47 -7.76 2.58 12.80
CA LEU A 47 -6.58 1.70 12.84
C LEU A 47 -5.29 2.43 12.45
N LYS A 48 -5.36 3.34 11.49
CA LYS A 48 -4.20 4.09 10.97
C LYS A 48 -3.39 4.86 12.03
N PRO A 49 -4.01 5.56 13.01
CA PRO A 49 -3.25 6.29 14.02
C PRO A 49 -2.70 5.42 15.17
N LEU A 50 -2.98 4.11 15.21
CA LEU A 50 -2.51 3.24 16.30
C LEU A 50 -0.98 3.11 16.35
N ASP A 51 -0.33 3.17 15.20
CA ASP A 51 1.11 3.19 15.08
C ASP A 51 1.51 4.07 13.89
N GLN A 52 2.53 4.89 14.07
CA GLN A 52 3.06 5.80 13.04
C GLN A 52 4.29 5.23 12.33
N SER A 53 4.69 3.99 12.66
CA SER A 53 5.77 3.31 11.95
C SER A 53 5.43 3.20 10.46
N CYS A 54 6.42 3.49 9.61
CA CYS A 54 6.25 3.44 8.16
C CYS A 54 5.77 2.06 7.70
N GLU A 55 6.23 1.00 8.36
CA GLU A 55 5.85 -0.38 8.03
C GLU A 55 4.39 -0.66 8.39
N TYR A 56 3.92 -0.24 9.57
CA TYR A 56 2.53 -0.40 9.95
C TYR A 56 1.59 0.35 9.00
N GLN A 57 1.92 1.60 8.66
CA GLN A 57 1.09 2.39 7.73
C GLN A 57 0.99 1.73 6.36
N ARG A 58 2.10 1.23 5.82
CA ARG A 58 2.15 0.49 4.56
C ARG A 58 1.24 -0.74 4.60
N VAL A 59 1.33 -1.52 5.67
CA VAL A 59 0.59 -2.77 5.86
C VAL A 59 -0.91 -2.50 6.04
N ILE A 60 -1.28 -1.45 6.79
CA ILE A 60 -2.68 -1.04 6.98
C ILE A 60 -3.30 -0.52 5.68
N ASP A 61 -2.58 0.29 4.91
CA ASP A 61 -3.05 0.77 3.60
C ASP A 61 -3.26 -0.41 2.64
N GLU A 62 -2.34 -1.39 2.63
CA GLU A 62 -2.48 -2.60 1.82
C GLU A 62 -3.64 -3.48 2.29
N LEU A 63 -3.82 -3.65 3.61
CA LEU A 63 -4.90 -4.42 4.20
C LEU A 63 -6.26 -3.80 3.86
N PHE A 64 -6.38 -2.48 3.95
CA PHE A 64 -7.58 -1.76 3.54
C PHE A 64 -7.89 -1.99 2.07
N ARG A 65 -6.89 -1.88 1.18
CA ARG A 65 -7.07 -2.10 -0.26
C ARG A 65 -7.61 -3.49 -0.59
N ILE A 66 -7.19 -4.54 0.11
CA ILE A 66 -7.67 -5.91 -0.13
C ILE A 66 -8.99 -6.24 0.58
N CYS A 67 -9.33 -5.52 1.66
CA CYS A 67 -10.56 -5.71 2.43
C CYS A 67 -11.74 -4.88 1.90
N VAL A 68 -11.49 -3.89 1.03
CA VAL A 68 -12.55 -3.15 0.34
C VAL A 68 -12.92 -3.95 -0.91
N PRO A 69 -14.20 -4.31 -1.10
CA PRO A 69 -14.62 -4.91 -2.35
C PRO A 69 -14.43 -3.85 -3.44
N GLU A 70 -13.45 -4.07 -4.33
CA GLU A 70 -13.37 -3.28 -5.55
C GLU A 70 -14.66 -3.56 -6.33
N ASP A 71 -15.53 -2.56 -6.45
CA ASP A 71 -16.45 -2.51 -7.59
C ASP A 71 -15.57 -2.60 -8.84
N GLN A 72 -15.49 -3.80 -9.41
CA GLN A 72 -14.70 -4.12 -10.58
C GLN A 72 -15.30 -3.46 -11.83
N ALA A 73 -15.22 -2.13 -11.89
CA ALA A 73 -15.35 -1.38 -13.12
C ALA A 73 -14.04 -0.61 -13.31
N HIS A 74 -13.08 -1.27 -13.97
CA HIS A 74 -11.89 -0.67 -14.61
C HIS A 74 -10.77 -0.19 -13.69
N ARG A 75 -9.90 -1.10 -13.23
CA ARG A 75 -8.51 -0.74 -12.88
C ARG A 75 -7.49 -1.62 -13.59
N ALA A 76 -6.84 -0.99 -14.57
CA ALA A 76 -5.68 -1.49 -15.31
C ALA A 76 -4.51 -1.88 -14.37
N PRO A 77 -3.63 -2.81 -14.80
CA PRO A 77 -2.64 -3.41 -13.92
C PRO A 77 -1.48 -2.44 -13.57
N LYS A 78 -1.11 -2.48 -12.29
CA LYS A 78 0.19 -2.16 -11.66
C LYS A 78 1.22 -1.42 -12.53
N VAL A 79 1.24 -0.08 -12.46
CA VAL A 79 2.42 0.69 -12.87
C VAL A 79 3.32 0.89 -11.65
N SER A 80 4.25 -0.04 -11.52
CA SER A 80 5.44 0.06 -10.67
C SER A 80 6.22 1.31 -11.05
N VAL A 81 6.52 2.13 -10.05
CA VAL A 81 7.67 3.04 -9.91
C VAL A 81 8.61 3.07 -11.14
N MET A 82 8.36 3.96 -12.11
CA MET A 82 9.38 4.43 -13.07
C MET A 82 8.91 5.68 -13.84
N VAL A 83 8.33 6.67 -13.15
CA VAL A 83 8.16 8.02 -13.72
C VAL A 83 9.40 8.82 -13.32
N SER A 84 10.37 8.96 -14.23
CA SER A 84 11.26 10.14 -14.37
C SER A 84 12.59 9.89 -15.11
N ALA A 85 12.61 9.30 -16.32
CA ALA A 85 13.90 9.24 -17.06
C ALA A 85 13.84 9.23 -18.60
N LEU A 86 12.66 9.25 -19.25
CA LEU A 86 12.60 9.16 -20.72
C LEU A 86 12.16 10.44 -21.44
N ILE A 87 11.73 11.48 -20.73
CA ILE A 87 11.37 12.77 -21.36
C ILE A 87 12.61 13.63 -21.68
N GLY A 88 13.74 13.40 -21.02
CA GLY A 88 14.97 14.20 -21.24
C GLY A 88 15.77 13.86 -22.51
N ILE A 89 15.64 12.64 -23.05
CA ILE A 89 16.49 12.19 -24.17
C ILE A 89 16.01 12.77 -25.51
N ALA A 90 14.70 12.97 -25.69
CA ALA A 90 14.14 13.50 -26.94
C ALA A 90 14.54 14.97 -27.19
N ALA A 91 14.65 15.79 -26.12
CA ALA A 91 15.07 17.18 -26.25
C ALA A 91 16.56 17.32 -26.61
N LEU A 92 17.42 16.41 -26.11
CA LEU A 92 18.85 16.43 -26.39
C LEU A 92 19.17 16.00 -27.83
N CYS A 93 18.45 15.01 -28.37
CA CYS A 93 18.63 14.58 -29.77
C CYS A 93 18.20 15.65 -30.79
N GLY A 94 17.12 16.39 -30.53
CA GLY A 94 16.66 17.46 -31.43
C GLY A 94 17.65 18.63 -31.52
N LEU A 95 18.25 19.02 -30.38
CA LEU A 95 19.23 20.11 -30.34
C LEU A 95 20.52 19.78 -31.08
N LEU A 96 21.02 18.53 -30.96
CA LEU A 96 22.25 18.10 -31.64
C LEU A 96 22.10 18.07 -33.17
N LEU A 97 20.94 17.64 -33.69
CA LEU A 97 20.68 17.66 -35.14
C LEU A 97 20.56 19.08 -35.70
N PHE A 98 19.96 20.00 -34.94
CA PHE A 98 19.83 21.40 -35.36
C PHE A 98 21.19 22.10 -35.49
N VAL A 99 22.16 21.78 -34.63
CA VAL A 99 23.52 22.34 -34.69
C VAL A 99 24.34 21.76 -35.85
N MET A 100 24.10 20.51 -36.25
CA MET A 100 24.82 19.89 -37.39
C MET A 100 24.32 20.34 -38.77
N ILE A 101 23.09 20.85 -38.87
CA ILE A 101 22.48 21.27 -40.14
C ILE A 101 22.77 22.75 -40.47
N ARG A 102 23.37 23.51 -39.54
CA ARG A 102 23.66 24.94 -39.68
C ARG A 102 25.14 25.22 -39.91
#